data_AF-A0AAN7QE18-F1
#
_entry.id   AF-A0AAN7QE18-F1
#
_cell.length_a   1.000
_cell.length_b   1.000
_cell.length_c   1.000
_cell.angle_alpha   90.00
_cell.angle_beta   90.00
_cell.angle_gamma   90.00
#
_symmetry.space_group_name_H-M   'P 1'
#
loop_
_entity.id
_entity.type
_entity.pdbx_description
1 polymer ?
#
loop_
_entity_poly.entity_id
_entity_poly.type
_entity_poly.pdbx_seq_one_letter_code
_entity_poly.pdbx_strand_id
1 'polypeptide(L)'
;MVNVPKTKKTYCKNKACRKHTLHKVTQYKKGKDSLAAQGKRRYDRKQSGYGGQTKPVFHKKAKTTKKIVLRLQCQSCKHVSQHPIKVSMLPYPTLPCITLYVLQSHFSHACQPADMLRRGASTLRLVETRRARAHLSFKHRIILVVYGDLLF
;
A
#
# COMPACT_ATOMS: atom_id res chain seq x y z
N MET A 1 -4.48 -10.48 16.64
CA MET A 1 -4.97 -9.28 17.35
C MET A 1 -4.59 -9.42 18.82
N VAL A 2 -4.06 -8.39 19.47
CA VAL A 2 -3.68 -8.50 20.90
C VAL A 2 -4.94 -8.51 21.77
N ASN A 3 -5.05 -9.48 22.67
CA ASN A 3 -6.15 -9.54 23.63
C ASN A 3 -5.93 -8.50 24.74
N VAL A 4 -6.91 -7.63 24.96
CA VAL A 4 -6.88 -6.59 26.00
C VAL A 4 -8.14 -6.72 26.85
N PRO A 5 -8.02 -6.71 28.20
CA PRO A 5 -9.18 -6.81 29.07
C PRO A 5 -10.11 -5.60 28.91
N LYS A 6 -11.43 -5.85 28.96
CA LYS A 6 -12.46 -4.79 28.87
C LYS A 6 -12.47 -3.85 30.08
N THR A 7 -11.92 -4.30 31.21
CA THR A 7 -11.80 -3.52 32.46
C THR A 7 -10.39 -3.63 33.02
N LYS A 8 -9.82 -2.52 33.46
CA LYS A 8 -8.48 -2.46 34.08
C LYS A 8 -8.51 -1.64 35.37
N LYS A 9 -7.88 -2.11 36.44
CA LYS A 9 -7.58 -1.29 37.63
C LYS A 9 -6.35 -0.44 37.34
N THR A 10 -6.49 0.88 37.39
CA THR A 10 -5.36 1.81 37.19
C THR A 10 -5.58 3.08 38.00
N TYR A 11 -4.51 3.87 38.18
CA TYR A 11 -4.55 5.11 38.94
C TYR A 11 -5.34 6.17 38.19
N CYS A 12 -6.33 6.76 38.86
CA CYS A 12 -7.07 7.90 38.31
C CYS A 12 -6.43 9.22 38.78
N LYS A 13 -5.97 10.04 37.83
CA LYS A 13 -5.34 11.35 38.08
C LYS A 13 -6.33 12.44 38.50
N ASN A 14 -7.63 12.16 38.46
CA ASN A 14 -8.63 13.17 38.82
C ASN A 14 -8.55 13.51 40.31
N LYS A 15 -8.72 14.80 40.63
CA LYS A 15 -8.63 15.35 42.00
C LYS A 15 -9.59 14.63 42.97
N ALA A 16 -10.77 14.25 42.50
CA ALA A 16 -11.78 13.56 43.30
C ALA A 16 -11.47 12.07 43.58
N CYS A 17 -10.62 11.43 42.78
CA CYS A 17 -10.35 9.99 42.92
C CYS A 17 -9.00 9.74 43.56
N ARG A 18 -7.90 10.26 42.96
CA ARG A 18 -6.50 10.06 43.40
C ARG A 18 -6.17 8.65 43.91
N LYS A 19 -6.85 7.63 43.37
CA LYS A 19 -6.77 6.23 43.81
C LYS A 19 -6.91 5.30 42.62
N HIS A 20 -6.53 4.04 42.82
CA HIS A 20 -6.73 3.00 41.83
C HIS A 20 -8.21 2.64 41.75
N THR A 21 -8.80 2.82 40.58
CA THR A 21 -10.23 2.54 40.33
C THR A 21 -10.39 1.63 39.12
N LEU A 22 -11.57 1.04 38.98
CA LEU A 22 -11.93 0.28 37.78
C LEU A 22 -12.18 1.25 36.62
N HIS A 23 -11.49 1.00 35.51
CA HIS A 23 -11.64 1.75 34.26
C HIS A 23 -12.22 0.86 33.18
N LYS A 24 -13.19 1.39 32.43
CA LYS A 24 -13.69 0.77 31.20
C LYS A 24 -12.69 1.05 30.07
N VAL A 25 -12.24 -0.01 29.40
CA VAL A 25 -11.27 0.05 28.31
C VAL A 25 -12.02 0.07 26.99
N THR A 26 -11.79 1.11 26.18
CA THR A 26 -12.32 1.20 24.82
C THR A 26 -11.21 1.56 23.85
N GLN A 27 -11.34 1.19 22.59
CA GLN A 27 -10.38 1.61 21.57
C GLN A 27 -10.64 3.06 21.16
N TYR A 28 -9.57 3.84 21.03
CA TYR A 28 -9.66 5.18 20.47
C TYR A 28 -10.08 5.12 19.00
N LYS A 29 -11.10 5.91 18.65
CA LYS A 29 -11.49 6.20 17.28
C LYS A 29 -11.22 7.67 17.00
N LYS A 30 -10.64 7.97 15.84
CA LYS A 30 -10.47 9.34 15.38
C LYS A 30 -11.86 9.95 15.14
N GLY A 31 -12.08 11.16 15.64
CA GLY A 31 -13.30 11.93 15.33
C GLY A 31 -13.31 12.45 13.89
N LYS A 32 -14.44 13.03 13.48
CA LYS A 32 -14.54 13.76 12.20
C LYS A 32 -13.61 14.98 12.22
N ASP A 33 -12.90 15.20 11.13
CA ASP A 33 -12.05 16.38 10.99
C ASP A 33 -12.92 17.64 10.88
N SER A 34 -12.61 18.67 11.69
CA SER A 34 -13.36 19.93 11.70
C SER A 34 -12.92 20.85 10.55
N LEU A 35 -13.90 21.40 9.82
CA LEU A 35 -13.65 22.35 8.73
C LEU A 35 -13.23 23.75 9.22
N ALA A 36 -13.65 24.13 10.43
CA ALA A 36 -13.35 25.44 11.00
C ALA A 36 -11.90 25.56 11.53
N ALA A 37 -11.16 24.44 11.58
CA ALA A 37 -9.77 24.44 12.01
C ALA A 37 -8.93 25.40 11.15
N GLN A 38 -8.04 26.17 11.79
CA GLN A 38 -7.23 27.19 11.11
C GLN A 38 -6.43 26.61 9.93
N GLY A 39 -5.89 25.40 10.09
CA GLY A 39 -5.14 24.72 9.03
C GLY A 39 -6.00 24.36 7.82
N LYS A 40 -7.25 23.93 8.04
CA LYS A 40 -8.20 23.60 6.97
C LYS A 40 -8.67 24.87 6.25
N ARG A 41 -9.05 25.93 6.98
CA ARG A 41 -9.38 27.25 6.40
C ARG A 41 -8.26 27.81 5.51
N ARG A 42 -7.02 27.71 5.98
CA ARG A 42 -5.83 28.13 5.19
C ARG A 42 -5.63 27.26 3.96
N TYR A 43 -5.80 25.94 4.09
CA TYR A 43 -5.67 25.00 2.98
C TYR A 43 -6.71 25.29 1.90
N ASP A 44 -7.97 25.47 2.27
CA ASP A 44 -9.06 25.70 1.32
C ASP A 44 -8.91 27.03 0.58
N ARG A 45 -8.50 28.10 1.27
CA ARG A 45 -8.15 29.38 0.64
C ARG A 45 -6.92 29.29 -0.27
N LYS A 46 -5.95 28.42 0.04
CA LYS A 46 -4.80 28.19 -0.85
C LYS A 46 -5.20 27.37 -2.07
N GLN A 47 -6.14 26.44 -1.89
CA GLN A 47 -6.57 25.51 -2.92
C GLN A 47 -7.58 26.11 -3.90
N SER A 48 -8.25 27.22 -3.54
CA SER A 48 -9.15 27.95 -4.43
C SER A 48 -8.40 28.69 -5.54
N GLY A 49 -8.97 28.67 -6.75
CA GLY A 49 -8.39 29.29 -7.94
C GLY A 49 -7.76 28.27 -8.90
N TYR A 50 -6.99 28.77 -9.87
CA TYR A 50 -6.26 27.94 -10.81
C TYR A 50 -4.89 27.55 -10.25
N GLY A 51 -4.27 26.50 -10.79
CA GLY A 51 -2.93 26.04 -10.37
C GLY A 51 -2.88 24.64 -9.75
N GLY A 52 -4.00 23.91 -9.73
CA GLY A 52 -4.04 22.50 -9.34
C GLY A 52 -3.76 22.27 -7.85
N GLN A 53 -3.16 21.13 -7.51
CA GLN A 53 -2.94 20.71 -6.12
C GLN A 53 -1.81 21.51 -5.45
N THR A 54 -2.11 22.25 -4.38
CA THR A 54 -1.17 23.24 -3.80
C THR A 54 -0.27 22.73 -2.66
N LYS A 55 -0.49 21.50 -2.19
CA LYS A 55 0.27 20.83 -1.12
C LYS A 55 0.52 19.37 -1.49
N PRO A 56 1.70 18.82 -1.16
CA PRO A 56 2.06 17.46 -1.57
C PRO A 56 1.16 16.42 -0.91
N VAL A 57 0.69 15.44 -1.70
CA VAL A 57 -0.02 14.27 -1.21
C VAL A 57 0.99 13.16 -0.94
N PHE A 58 0.89 12.53 0.24
CA PHE A 58 1.82 11.47 0.62
C PHE A 58 1.37 10.12 0.05
N HIS A 59 2.12 9.55 -0.90
CA HIS A 59 1.77 8.30 -1.58
C HIS A 59 2.47 7.05 -1.02
N LYS A 60 3.74 7.16 -0.63
CA LYS A 60 4.60 6.01 -0.29
C LYS A 60 4.53 5.65 1.21
N LYS A 61 3.43 5.02 1.64
CA LYS A 61 3.28 4.52 3.02
C LYS A 61 4.15 3.28 3.26
N ALA A 62 5.17 3.40 4.10
CA ALA A 62 6.00 2.26 4.50
C ALA A 62 5.43 1.48 5.70
N LYS A 63 4.70 2.15 6.60
CA LYS A 63 4.16 1.52 7.82
C LYS A 63 2.85 0.79 7.50
N THR A 64 2.82 -0.50 7.78
CA THR A 64 1.66 -1.38 7.58
C THR A 64 0.62 -1.25 8.70
N THR A 65 1.09 -0.99 9.92
CA THR A 65 0.26 -0.96 11.13
C THR A 65 0.25 0.41 11.78
N LYS A 66 -0.81 0.69 12.54
CA LYS A 66 -0.98 1.92 13.34
C LYS A 66 -0.84 1.58 14.82
N LYS A 67 -0.38 2.55 15.62
CA LYS A 67 -0.40 2.43 17.09
C LYS A 67 -1.85 2.39 17.58
N ILE A 68 -2.22 1.32 18.29
CA ILE A 68 -3.53 1.21 18.94
C ILE A 68 -3.46 2.01 20.23
N VAL A 69 -4.36 3.00 20.36
CA VAL A 69 -4.52 3.80 21.58
C VAL A 69 -5.78 3.34 22.29
N LEU A 70 -5.64 3.04 23.58
CA LEU A 70 -6.76 2.73 24.45
C LEU A 70 -7.24 3.99 25.15
N ARG A 71 -8.56 4.13 25.28
CA ARG A 71 -9.22 5.11 26.13
C ARG A 71 -9.67 4.39 27.40
N LEU A 72 -9.12 4.79 28.54
CA LEU A 72 -9.50 4.30 29.86
C LEU A 72 -10.46 5.31 30.48
N GLN A 73 -11.73 4.94 30.65
CA GLN A 73 -12.73 5.77 31.30
C GLN A 73 -12.93 5.30 32.74
N CYS A 74 -12.68 6.18 33.71
CA CYS A 74 -12.95 5.89 35.11
C CYS A 74 -14.45 5.73 35.36
N GLN A 75 -14.85 4.69 36.10
CA GLN A 75 -16.27 4.45 36.39
C GLN A 75 -16.88 5.48 37.35
N SER A 76 -16.11 5.99 38.33
CA SER A 76 -16.60 6.94 39.32
C SER A 76 -16.66 8.37 38.81
N CYS A 77 -15.56 8.88 38.23
CA CYS A 77 -15.46 10.29 37.84
C CYS A 77 -15.52 10.56 36.34
N LYS A 78 -15.68 9.52 35.50
CA LYS A 78 -15.75 9.61 34.03
C LYS A 78 -14.53 10.26 33.35
N HIS A 79 -13.47 10.57 34.08
CA HIS A 79 -12.21 11.05 33.51
C HIS A 79 -11.63 10.01 32.54
N VAL A 80 -11.12 10.49 31.41
CA VAL A 80 -10.58 9.64 30.33
C VAL A 80 -9.08 9.86 30.23
N SER A 81 -8.29 8.79 30.37
CA SER A 81 -6.86 8.79 30.04
C SER A 81 -6.60 7.98 28.77
N GLN A 82 -5.59 8.38 28.01
CA GLN A 82 -5.18 7.70 26.78
C GLN A 82 -3.86 6.97 26.99
N HIS A 83 -3.83 5.68 26.64
CA HIS A 83 -2.63 4.85 26.75
C HIS A 83 -2.33 4.17 25.41
N PRO A 84 -1.23 4.52 24.73
CA PRO A 84 -0.79 3.80 23.54
C PRO A 84 -0.17 2.46 23.94
N ILE A 85 -0.49 1.40 23.20
CA ILE A 85 0.19 0.11 23.33
C ILE A 85 1.30 0.05 22.26
N LYS A 86 2.43 -0.59 22.61
CA LYS A 86 3.48 -0.94 21.64
C LYS A 86 2.87 -1.81 20.55
N VAL A 87 3.16 -1.48 19.30
CA VAL A 87 2.65 -2.26 18.17
C VAL A 87 3.35 -3.60 18.18
N SER A 88 2.64 -4.69 18.49
CA SER A 88 3.10 -6.03 18.16
C SER A 88 2.97 -6.17 16.64
N MET A 89 4.09 -6.17 15.93
CA MET A 89 4.11 -6.54 14.53
C MET A 89 3.51 -7.94 14.43
N LEU A 90 2.34 -8.09 13.81
CA LEU A 90 2.03 -9.34 13.14
C LEU A 90 2.45 -9.13 11.69
N PRO A 91 3.64 -9.61 11.30
CA PRO A 91 3.96 -9.74 9.91
C PRO A 91 3.06 -10.85 9.38
N TYR A 92 2.03 -10.49 8.61
CA TYR A 92 1.66 -11.36 7.50
C TYR A 92 1.95 -10.61 6.21
N PRO A 93 3.22 -10.51 5.80
CA PRO A 93 3.53 -10.46 4.40
C PRO A 93 3.36 -11.88 3.87
N THR A 94 2.14 -12.37 3.69
CA THR A 94 1.95 -13.38 2.64
C THR A 94 1.93 -12.63 1.32
N LEU A 95 3.14 -12.28 0.88
CA LEU A 95 3.45 -11.99 -0.52
C LEU A 95 4.27 -13.18 -1.03
N PRO A 96 4.25 -13.53 -2.33
CA PRO A 96 3.39 -13.05 -3.41
C PRO A 96 2.61 -14.22 -4.05
N CYS A 97 1.43 -13.99 -4.62
CA CYS A 97 0.96 -14.85 -5.72
C CYS A 97 1.87 -14.52 -6.91
N ILE A 98 3.08 -15.08 -6.87
CA ILE A 98 3.78 -15.50 -8.07
C ILE A 98 2.79 -16.48 -8.69
N THR A 99 2.00 -16.00 -9.65
CA THR A 99 1.37 -16.86 -10.64
C THR A 99 2.51 -17.50 -11.44
N LEU A 100 3.17 -18.47 -10.80
CA LEU A 100 3.66 -19.69 -11.41
C LEU A 100 2.44 -20.38 -12.01
N TYR A 101 2.00 -19.88 -13.16
CA TYR A 101 1.28 -20.66 -14.15
C TYR A 101 1.96 -20.39 -15.49
N VAL A 102 3.25 -20.71 -15.51
CA VAL A 102 3.86 -21.38 -16.66
C VAL A 102 3.13 -22.73 -16.76
N LEU A 103 1.99 -22.75 -17.44
CA LEU A 103 1.45 -23.96 -18.05
C LEU A 103 1.72 -23.87 -19.55
N GLN A 104 3.00 -23.91 -19.87
CA GLN A 104 3.43 -24.42 -21.16
C GLN A 104 3.31 -25.93 -21.07
N SER A 105 2.56 -26.53 -22.00
CA SER A 105 2.89 -27.76 -22.75
C SER A 105 1.68 -28.69 -22.93
N HIS A 106 1.45 -29.04 -24.20
CA HIS A 106 0.65 -30.18 -24.71
C HIS A 106 -0.86 -29.98 -24.88
N PHE A 107 -1.26 -29.44 -26.04
CA PHE A 107 -2.21 -30.15 -26.89
C PHE A 107 -1.95 -29.79 -28.37
N SER A 108 -1.01 -30.51 -28.96
CA SER A 108 -0.96 -30.71 -30.41
C SER A 108 -1.80 -31.93 -30.72
N HIS A 109 -2.92 -31.77 -31.43
CA HIS A 109 -3.41 -32.80 -32.36
C HIS A 109 -4.06 -32.10 -33.56
N ALA A 110 -3.59 -32.53 -34.72
CA ALA A 110 -3.82 -31.97 -36.03
C ALA A 110 -5.08 -32.53 -36.72
N CYS A 111 -5.44 -31.87 -37.83
CA CYS A 111 -6.28 -32.32 -38.97
C CYS A 111 -7.79 -32.39 -38.71
N GLN A 112 -8.66 -31.80 -39.54
CA GLN A 112 -8.74 -32.04 -40.99
C GLN A 112 -9.17 -30.82 -41.86
N PRO A 113 -8.92 -30.89 -43.19
CA PRO A 113 -9.21 -29.86 -44.19
C PRO A 113 -10.44 -30.16 -45.07
N ALA A 114 -11.27 -29.14 -45.35
CA ALA A 114 -12.23 -29.00 -46.46
C ALA A 114 -12.96 -27.65 -46.20
N ASP A 115 -13.14 -26.67 -47.09
CA ASP A 115 -13.21 -26.63 -48.54
C ASP A 115 -12.64 -25.29 -49.05
N MET A 116 -11.98 -25.34 -50.20
CA MET A 116 -11.49 -24.19 -50.96
C MET A 116 -12.24 -24.12 -52.31
N LEU A 117 -12.54 -22.89 -52.75
CA LEU A 117 -13.08 -22.39 -54.03
C LEU A 117 -14.59 -22.08 -54.00
N ARG A 118 -15.11 -20.89 -54.40
CA ARG A 118 -14.67 -20.03 -55.52
C ARG A 118 -15.38 -18.64 -55.50
N ARG A 119 -14.64 -17.60 -55.96
CA ARG A 119 -15.05 -16.26 -56.50
C ARG A 119 -15.44 -15.18 -55.47
N GLY A 120 -14.94 -13.94 -55.51
CA GLY A 120 -14.23 -13.20 -56.57
C GLY A 120 -13.42 -12.00 -56.06
N ALA A 121 -12.50 -11.57 -56.91
CA ALA A 121 -11.48 -10.56 -56.68
C ALA A 121 -11.99 -9.13 -56.90
N SER A 122 -11.45 -8.17 -56.14
CA SER A 122 -11.10 -6.84 -56.67
C SER A 122 -10.24 -6.03 -55.70
N THR A 123 -9.12 -5.54 -56.24
CA THR A 123 -8.32 -4.34 -55.89
C THR A 123 -7.35 -4.37 -54.70
N LEU A 124 -6.16 -4.87 -55.01
CA LEU A 124 -4.82 -4.29 -54.73
C LEU A 124 -4.79 -2.83 -54.24
N ARG A 125 -4.07 -2.58 -53.12
CA ARG A 125 -2.90 -1.67 -53.11
C ARG A 125 -1.86 -2.17 -52.11
N LEU A 126 -0.75 -2.63 -52.66
CA LEU A 126 0.53 -2.88 -52.02
C LEU A 126 1.29 -1.55 -51.98
N VAL A 127 1.75 -1.10 -50.81
CA VAL A 127 2.87 -0.15 -50.71
C VAL A 127 3.92 -0.81 -49.82
N GLU A 128 4.82 -1.54 -50.47
CA GLU A 128 6.16 -1.75 -49.94
C GLU A 128 7.02 -0.53 -50.27
N THR A 129 7.87 -0.09 -49.34
CA THR A 129 9.28 0.15 -49.64
C THR A 129 10.12 0.39 -48.38
N ARG A 130 11.21 -0.40 -48.28
CA ARG A 130 12.54 -0.12 -47.67
C ARG A 130 12.59 -0.04 -46.12
N ARG A 131 13.15 -1.00 -45.37
CA ARG A 131 14.44 -1.75 -45.39
C ARG A 131 15.67 -0.90 -45.03
N ALA A 132 16.07 -0.94 -43.75
CA ALA A 132 17.47 -0.93 -43.24
C ALA A 132 17.43 -1.22 -41.72
N ARG A 133 17.76 -2.43 -41.25
CA ARG A 133 19.09 -2.94 -40.84
C ARG A 133 19.72 -2.27 -39.61
N ALA A 134 19.89 -3.11 -38.59
CA ALA A 134 21.06 -3.25 -37.69
C ALA A 134 21.37 -2.15 -36.65
N HIS A 135 21.25 -2.48 -35.37
CA HIS A 135 22.43 -2.94 -34.61
C HIS A 135 22.03 -3.63 -33.30
N LEU A 136 22.29 -4.94 -33.28
CA LEU A 136 22.44 -5.74 -32.08
C LEU A 136 23.85 -5.45 -31.50
N SER A 137 23.96 -5.53 -30.18
CA SER A 137 25.21 -5.69 -29.41
C SER A 137 26.05 -4.44 -29.10
N PHE A 138 25.96 -3.98 -27.85
CA PHE A 138 27.14 -3.69 -27.03
C PHE A 138 26.82 -3.99 -25.56
N LYS A 139 26.72 -5.28 -25.25
CA LYS A 139 26.79 -5.80 -23.90
C LYS A 139 28.25 -5.73 -23.43
N HIS A 140 28.44 -5.51 -22.13
CA HIS A 140 29.67 -5.77 -21.36
C HIS A 140 30.86 -4.81 -21.55
N ARG A 141 30.86 -3.74 -20.76
CA ARG A 141 32.03 -3.30 -19.97
C ARG A 141 31.52 -2.38 -18.87
N ILE A 142 32.13 -2.45 -17.69
CA ILE A 142 31.71 -1.81 -16.43
C ILE A 142 30.72 -2.69 -15.62
N ILE A 143 31.25 -3.73 -14.98
CA ILE A 143 30.95 -4.25 -13.62
C ILE A 143 31.81 -5.52 -13.52
N LEU A 144 33.12 -5.35 -13.35
CA LEU A 144 34.08 -6.39 -12.92
C LEU A 144 35.37 -5.67 -12.49
N VAL A 145 35.28 -4.74 -11.54
CA VAL A 145 36.47 -4.18 -10.87
C VAL A 145 36.16 -3.89 -9.39
N VAL A 146 35.42 -4.76 -8.69
CA VAL A 146 35.32 -4.67 -7.22
C VAL A 146 34.96 -6.04 -6.61
N TYR A 147 35.68 -7.12 -6.92
CA TYR A 147 35.69 -8.34 -6.10
C TYR A 147 36.94 -9.14 -6.50
N GLY A 148 38.06 -8.71 -5.96
CA GLY A 148 39.37 -9.35 -6.10
C GLY A 148 40.14 -9.09 -4.81
N ASP A 149 39.53 -9.45 -3.68
CA ASP A 149 40.21 -9.52 -2.40
C ASP A 149 41.22 -10.66 -2.48
N LEU A 150 42.49 -10.24 -2.34
CA LEU A 150 43.58 -10.89 -1.64
C LEU A 150 43.25 -12.28 -1.09
N LEU A 151 43.73 -13.28 -1.82
CA LEU A 151 44.04 -14.61 -1.32
C LEU A 151 45.49 -14.86 -1.74
N PHE A 152 46.43 -14.32 -0.96
CA PHE A 152 47.82 -14.78 -0.76
C PHE A 152 48.47 -13.91 0.33
#